data_AF-A0A2S8IYU3-F1
#
_entry.id   AF-A0A2S8IYU3-F1
#
_cell.length_a   1.000
_cell.length_b   1.000
_cell.length_c   1.000
_cell.angle_alpha   90.00
_cell.angle_beta   90.00
_cell.angle_gamma   90.00
#
_symmetry.space_group_name_H-M   'P 1'
#
loop_
_entity.id
_entity.type
_entity.pdbx_description
1 polymer ?
#
loop_
_entity_poly.entity_id
_entity_poly.type
_entity_poly.pdbx_seq_one_letter_code
_entity_poly.pdbx_strand_id
1 'polypeptide(L)'
;MTDTIEQYDLTDDATRRKIFWLLQRVSSLSLWTRKREAFARFANAYEHAVNTWPDDDPDGIQDSHFPIIAEILAAYDRGLTELARGNRLIWQCGGPLQHASRRYAFLDAYFYPHPDYWDRGAQAAPYPPKIEALARLLHASEYQMEHAPFDPGNRFGDLAKLRSARLLLSPNAYERNFHTLPYPVFPEDLPEVPQAVGPVIKTGQKVPCDGIWEPVAVEWPKWLGIVPIGKRSLRNDGCFNYFIRGIRAPNLRDGVTGLFIRTRWRLLWEDRRYTDGVVPDESRYFLEPRQVPQTSPSP
;
A
#
# COMPACT_ATOMS: atom_id res chain seq x y z
N MET A 1 13.11 -19.87 16.08
CA MET A 1 13.53 -18.65 16.80
C MET A 1 12.28 -17.96 17.29
N THR A 2 12.19 -17.65 18.56
CA THR A 2 11.07 -16.91 19.15
C THR A 2 11.13 -15.49 18.60
N ASP A 3 10.32 -15.21 17.57
CA ASP A 3 10.13 -13.85 17.07
C ASP A 3 9.56 -13.01 18.22
N THR A 4 10.42 -12.18 18.78
CA THR A 4 9.97 -11.12 19.69
C THR A 4 9.13 -10.21 18.83
N ILE A 5 7.81 -10.18 19.06
CA ILE A 5 6.90 -9.31 18.32
C ILE A 5 7.37 -7.88 18.57
N GLU A 6 8.08 -7.28 17.61
CA GLU A 6 8.45 -5.87 17.68
C GLU A 6 7.17 -5.04 17.77
N GLN A 7 6.99 -4.40 18.92
CA GLN A 7 5.85 -3.54 19.18
C GLN A 7 6.22 -2.11 18.78
N TYR A 8 5.67 -1.63 17.67
CA TYR A 8 5.83 -0.25 17.24
C TYR A 8 4.89 0.66 18.06
N ASP A 9 5.48 1.55 18.86
CA ASP A 9 4.75 2.49 19.71
C ASP A 9 4.49 3.80 18.95
N LEU A 10 3.21 4.16 18.74
CA LEU A 10 2.83 5.42 18.09
C LEU A 10 2.92 6.65 19.00
N THR A 11 3.43 6.48 20.22
CA THR A 11 3.91 7.57 21.08
C THR A 11 5.41 7.86 20.89
N ASP A 12 6.16 6.97 20.23
CA ASP A 12 7.55 7.21 19.84
C ASP A 12 7.62 8.07 18.57
N ASP A 13 8.40 9.15 18.64
CA ASP A 13 8.55 10.11 17.56
C ASP A 13 9.22 9.48 16.33
N ALA A 14 10.24 8.63 16.53
CA ALA A 14 10.93 7.98 15.42
C ALA A 14 9.98 7.07 14.62
N THR A 15 9.15 6.29 15.31
CA THR A 15 8.09 5.47 14.72
C THR A 15 7.08 6.32 13.95
N ARG A 16 6.59 7.41 14.56
CA ARG A 16 5.65 8.34 13.92
C ARG A 16 6.23 8.94 12.63
N ARG A 17 7.48 9.41 12.65
CA ARG A 17 8.17 9.98 11.48
C ARG A 17 8.28 8.97 10.33
N LYS A 18 8.62 7.70 10.64
CA LYS A 18 8.70 6.63 9.63
C LYS A 18 7.34 6.35 8.98
N ILE A 19 6.27 6.23 9.78
CA ILE A 19 4.91 6.00 9.24
C ILE A 19 4.44 7.19 8.41
N PHE A 20 4.67 8.42 8.90
CA PHE A 20 4.31 9.64 8.19
C PHE A 20 4.98 9.68 6.81
N TRP A 21 6.28 9.47 6.76
CA TRP A 21 7.05 9.42 5.51
C TRP A 21 6.59 8.30 4.58
N LEU A 22 6.28 7.11 5.09
CA LEU A 22 5.79 6.00 4.26
C LEU A 22 4.43 6.28 3.65
N LEU A 23 3.52 6.93 4.41
CA LEU A 23 2.23 7.35 3.87
C LEU A 23 2.39 8.42 2.77
N GLN A 24 3.34 9.34 2.91
CA GLN A 24 3.67 10.29 1.84
C GLN A 24 4.25 9.59 0.60
N ARG A 25 5.09 8.57 0.79
CA ARG A 25 5.66 7.73 -0.28
C ARG A 25 4.58 6.96 -1.05
N VAL A 26 3.70 6.21 -0.37
CA VAL A 26 2.65 5.41 -1.04
C VAL A 26 1.54 6.24 -1.68
N SER A 27 1.43 7.52 -1.32
CA SER A 27 0.56 8.50 -1.97
C SER A 27 1.30 9.42 -2.96
N SER A 28 2.57 9.15 -3.28
CA SER A 28 3.35 10.01 -4.19
C SER A 28 3.13 9.66 -5.66
N LEU A 29 3.13 10.69 -6.52
CA LEU A 29 3.12 10.54 -7.97
C LEU A 29 4.28 9.65 -8.43
N SER A 30 5.48 9.87 -7.90
CA SER A 30 6.67 9.10 -8.27
C SER A 30 6.55 7.61 -7.96
N LEU A 31 5.88 7.20 -6.87
CA LEU A 31 5.66 5.78 -6.59
C LEU A 31 4.71 5.16 -7.63
N TRP A 32 3.60 5.83 -7.92
CA TRP A 32 2.63 5.33 -8.89
C TRP A 32 3.21 5.31 -10.32
N THR A 33 4.06 6.26 -10.68
CA THR A 33 4.80 6.25 -11.95
C THR A 33 5.74 5.04 -12.03
N ARG A 34 6.53 4.78 -10.98
CA ARG A 34 7.41 3.61 -10.92
C ARG A 34 6.63 2.29 -11.01
N LYS A 35 5.45 2.19 -10.38
CA LYS A 35 4.56 1.03 -10.52
C LYS A 35 4.13 0.82 -11.97
N ARG A 36 3.66 1.88 -12.64
CA ARG A 36 3.26 1.84 -14.05
C ARG A 36 4.40 1.40 -14.95
N GLU A 37 5.59 1.96 -14.78
CA GLU A 37 6.78 1.62 -15.57
C GLU A 37 7.24 0.18 -15.36
N ALA A 38 7.23 -0.31 -14.11
CA ALA A 38 7.53 -1.70 -13.80
C ALA A 38 6.50 -2.64 -14.45
N PHE A 39 5.22 -2.31 -14.36
CA PHE A 39 4.16 -3.08 -15.01
C PHE A 39 4.27 -3.06 -16.54
N ALA A 40 4.70 -1.95 -17.14
CA ALA A 40 4.95 -1.87 -18.58
C ALA A 40 6.12 -2.76 -19.03
N ARG A 41 7.17 -2.90 -18.22
CA ARG A 41 8.26 -3.87 -18.48
C ARG A 41 7.75 -5.30 -18.46
N PHE A 42 6.90 -5.63 -17.49
CA PHE A 42 6.20 -6.92 -17.47
C PHE A 42 5.36 -7.12 -18.73
N ALA A 43 4.52 -6.16 -19.10
CA ALA A 43 3.65 -6.24 -20.27
C ALA A 43 4.43 -6.54 -21.56
N ASN A 44 5.53 -5.82 -21.78
CA ASN A 44 6.40 -6.03 -22.95
C ASN A 44 7.06 -7.42 -22.94
N ALA A 45 7.52 -7.89 -21.78
CA ALA A 45 8.13 -9.21 -21.65
C ALA A 45 7.09 -10.34 -21.84
N TYR A 46 5.87 -10.13 -21.36
CA TYR A 46 4.74 -11.05 -21.53
C TYR A 46 4.37 -11.16 -23.01
N GLU A 47 4.21 -10.03 -23.70
CA GLU A 47 3.93 -9.99 -25.14
C GLU A 47 5.04 -10.67 -25.95
N HIS A 48 6.30 -10.38 -25.61
CA HIS A 48 7.43 -11.08 -26.25
C HIS A 48 7.36 -12.60 -26.01
N ALA A 49 7.07 -13.06 -24.79
CA ALA A 49 6.95 -14.48 -24.48
C ALA A 49 5.85 -15.17 -25.29
N VAL A 50 4.63 -14.60 -25.30
CA VAL A 50 3.49 -15.13 -26.10
C VAL A 50 3.85 -15.23 -27.58
N ASN A 51 4.59 -14.26 -28.13
CA ASN A 51 4.91 -14.21 -29.56
C ASN A 51 6.13 -15.03 -29.98
N THR A 52 6.96 -15.50 -29.04
CA THR A 52 8.25 -16.14 -29.37
C THR A 52 8.41 -17.55 -28.83
N TRP A 53 7.62 -17.94 -27.83
CA TRP A 53 7.68 -19.29 -27.29
C TRP A 53 7.01 -20.28 -28.26
N PRO A 54 7.48 -21.53 -28.34
CA PRO A 54 6.87 -22.55 -29.19
C PRO A 54 5.41 -22.84 -28.80
N ASP A 55 4.55 -23.13 -29.78
CA ASP A 55 3.14 -23.48 -29.55
C ASP A 55 2.97 -24.75 -28.69
N ASP A 56 3.96 -25.66 -28.73
CA ASP A 56 4.00 -26.91 -27.98
C ASP A 56 4.79 -26.80 -26.67
N ASP A 57 5.13 -25.57 -26.25
CA ASP A 57 5.84 -25.36 -25.00
C ASP A 57 4.98 -25.81 -23.80
N PRO A 58 5.46 -26.78 -22.98
CA PRO A 58 4.73 -27.28 -21.81
C PRO A 58 4.48 -26.21 -20.73
N ASP A 59 5.32 -25.17 -20.66
CA ASP A 59 5.06 -23.99 -19.83
C ASP A 59 4.71 -22.74 -20.67
N GLY A 60 4.07 -22.94 -21.82
CA GLY A 60 3.55 -21.88 -22.66
C GLY A 60 2.62 -20.93 -21.90
N ILE A 61 2.65 -19.64 -22.27
CA ILE A 61 1.77 -18.62 -21.70
C ILE A 61 0.79 -18.13 -22.77
N GLN A 62 -0.48 -17.93 -22.39
CA GLN A 62 -1.56 -17.66 -23.35
C GLN A 62 -1.78 -16.16 -23.56
N ASP A 63 -2.32 -15.78 -24.71
CA ASP A 63 -2.67 -14.40 -25.05
C ASP A 63 -3.88 -13.84 -24.26
N SER A 64 -4.58 -14.68 -23.50
CA SER A 64 -5.80 -14.36 -22.76
C SER A 64 -5.65 -13.22 -21.73
N HIS A 65 -4.42 -12.91 -21.30
CA HIS A 65 -4.15 -11.79 -20.40
C HIS A 65 -3.93 -10.44 -21.11
N PHE A 66 -3.80 -10.37 -22.43
CA PHE A 66 -3.61 -9.09 -23.13
C PHE A 66 -4.69 -8.05 -22.83
N PRO A 67 -5.99 -8.39 -22.79
CA PRO A 67 -7.03 -7.41 -22.46
C PRO A 67 -6.87 -6.80 -21.06
N ILE A 68 -6.55 -7.61 -20.04
CA ILE A 68 -6.37 -7.11 -18.67
C ILE A 68 -5.08 -6.32 -18.51
N ILE A 69 -4.01 -6.71 -19.19
CA ILE A 69 -2.74 -5.97 -19.21
C ILE A 69 -2.95 -4.57 -19.81
N ALA A 70 -3.61 -4.49 -20.97
CA ALA A 70 -3.94 -3.21 -21.60
C ALA A 70 -4.86 -2.35 -20.73
N GLU A 71 -5.85 -2.98 -20.08
CA GLU A 71 -6.76 -2.31 -19.15
C GLU A 71 -6.01 -1.69 -17.96
N ILE A 72 -5.05 -2.40 -17.36
CA ILE A 72 -4.22 -1.93 -16.25
C ILE A 72 -3.36 -0.74 -16.70
N LEU A 73 -2.67 -0.84 -17.85
CA LEU A 73 -1.84 0.25 -18.38
C LEU A 73 -2.66 1.51 -18.64
N ALA A 74 -3.82 1.38 -19.30
CA ALA A 74 -4.71 2.51 -19.55
C ALA A 74 -5.25 3.13 -18.25
N ALA A 75 -5.51 2.32 -17.23
CA ALA A 75 -5.94 2.80 -15.92
C ALA A 75 -4.82 3.56 -15.19
N TYR A 76 -3.57 3.09 -15.27
CA TYR A 76 -2.42 3.84 -14.78
C TYR A 76 -2.28 5.18 -15.49
N ASP A 77 -2.31 5.21 -16.83
CA ASP A 77 -2.10 6.45 -17.60
C ASP A 77 -3.14 7.53 -17.26
N ARG A 78 -4.41 7.13 -17.15
CA ARG A 78 -5.48 8.03 -16.67
C ARG A 78 -5.25 8.48 -15.22
N GLY A 79 -4.91 7.55 -14.34
CA GLY A 79 -4.73 7.85 -12.91
C GLY A 79 -3.54 8.75 -12.62
N LEU A 80 -2.42 8.56 -13.33
CA LEU A 80 -1.22 9.39 -13.22
C LEU A 80 -1.47 10.81 -13.74
N THR A 81 -2.19 10.93 -14.86
CA THR A 81 -2.59 12.24 -15.41
C THR A 81 -3.41 13.04 -14.40
N GLU A 82 -4.37 12.39 -13.74
CA GLU A 82 -5.22 13.03 -12.74
C GLU A 82 -4.47 13.31 -11.43
N LEU A 83 -3.62 12.38 -10.98
CA LEU A 83 -2.80 12.57 -9.78
C LEU A 83 -1.87 13.77 -9.94
N ALA A 84 -1.22 13.92 -11.09
CA ALA A 84 -0.34 15.06 -11.42
C ALA A 84 -1.07 16.42 -11.46
N ARG A 85 -2.41 16.42 -11.48
CA ARG A 85 -3.26 17.63 -11.38
C ARG A 85 -3.79 17.88 -9.98
N GLY A 86 -3.34 17.11 -8.99
CA GLY A 86 -3.86 17.22 -7.62
C GLY A 86 -5.11 16.37 -7.35
N ASN A 87 -5.65 15.63 -8.33
CA ASN A 87 -6.92 14.92 -8.16
C ASN A 87 -6.73 13.57 -7.46
N ARG A 88 -7.17 13.46 -6.20
CA ARG A 88 -7.07 12.23 -5.38
C ARG A 88 -8.26 11.28 -5.50
N LEU A 89 -9.29 11.63 -6.28
CA LEU A 89 -10.42 10.74 -6.55
C LEU A 89 -10.00 9.47 -7.30
N ILE A 90 -8.80 9.46 -7.87
CA ILE A 90 -8.14 8.31 -8.49
C ILE A 90 -8.01 7.08 -7.58
N TRP A 91 -8.04 7.25 -6.27
CA TRP A 91 -7.98 6.19 -5.26
C TRP A 91 -9.35 5.83 -4.65
N GLN A 92 -10.42 6.54 -5.03
CA GLN A 92 -11.77 6.20 -4.60
C GLN A 92 -12.27 4.90 -5.23
N CYS A 93 -13.38 4.38 -4.73
CA CYS A 93 -14.07 3.25 -5.34
C CYS A 93 -14.38 3.52 -6.83
N GLY A 94 -13.80 2.71 -7.72
CA GLY A 94 -13.92 2.88 -9.17
C GLY A 94 -12.97 3.91 -9.78
N GLY A 95 -12.14 4.58 -8.97
CA GLY A 95 -11.09 5.47 -9.46
C GLY A 95 -10.00 4.71 -10.24
N PRO A 96 -9.34 5.34 -11.22
CA PRO A 96 -8.40 4.67 -12.12
C PRO A 96 -7.26 3.91 -11.43
N LEU A 97 -6.62 4.46 -10.39
CA LEU A 97 -5.51 3.75 -9.72
C LEU A 97 -6.01 2.65 -8.78
N GLN A 98 -7.19 2.83 -8.17
CA GLN A 98 -7.84 1.74 -7.45
C GLN A 98 -8.21 0.58 -8.41
N HIS A 99 -8.75 0.93 -9.59
CA HIS A 99 -9.10 -0.03 -10.62
C HIS A 99 -7.86 -0.78 -11.13
N ALA A 100 -6.78 -0.07 -11.44
CA ALA A 100 -5.50 -0.68 -11.84
C ALA A 100 -5.01 -1.70 -10.81
N SER A 101 -5.02 -1.36 -9.51
CA SER A 101 -4.62 -2.27 -8.43
C SER A 101 -5.56 -3.48 -8.31
N ARG A 102 -6.88 -3.31 -8.46
CA ARG A 102 -7.83 -4.43 -8.45
C ARG A 102 -7.61 -5.38 -9.63
N ARG A 103 -7.38 -4.84 -10.83
CA ARG A 103 -7.13 -5.64 -12.03
C ARG A 103 -5.77 -6.31 -11.97
N TYR A 104 -4.76 -5.63 -11.43
CA TYR A 104 -3.48 -6.23 -11.10
C TYR A 104 -3.64 -7.44 -10.17
N ALA A 105 -4.35 -7.30 -9.05
CA ALA A 105 -4.54 -8.41 -8.10
C ALA A 105 -5.26 -9.62 -8.74
N PHE A 106 -6.17 -9.36 -9.69
CA PHE A 106 -6.80 -10.43 -10.47
C PHE A 106 -5.80 -11.08 -11.43
N LEU A 107 -4.99 -10.30 -12.15
CA LEU A 107 -3.96 -10.83 -13.04
C LEU A 107 -2.95 -11.68 -12.27
N ASP A 108 -2.44 -11.19 -11.14
CA ASP A 108 -1.49 -11.92 -10.30
C ASP A 108 -2.07 -13.24 -9.78
N ALA A 109 -3.31 -13.21 -9.27
CA ALA A 109 -4.01 -14.41 -8.81
C ALA A 109 -4.21 -15.48 -9.88
N TYR A 110 -4.27 -15.10 -11.17
CA TYR A 110 -4.50 -16.00 -12.30
C TYR A 110 -3.36 -16.00 -13.31
N PHE A 111 -2.17 -15.52 -12.90
CA PHE A 111 -1.07 -15.26 -13.82
C PHE A 111 -0.63 -16.54 -14.57
N TYR A 112 -0.54 -17.65 -13.86
CA TYR A 112 -0.19 -18.96 -14.41
C TYR A 112 -0.98 -20.07 -13.70
N PRO A 113 -2.22 -20.36 -14.13
CA PRO A 113 -3.15 -21.24 -13.43
C PRO A 113 -2.95 -22.73 -13.77
N HIS A 114 -1.69 -23.15 -13.90
CA HIS A 114 -1.34 -24.55 -14.17
C HIS A 114 -1.53 -25.39 -12.89
N PRO A 115 -2.14 -26.59 -12.95
CA PRO A 115 -2.50 -27.39 -11.76
C PRO A 115 -1.35 -27.69 -10.80
N ASP A 116 -0.12 -27.82 -11.31
CA ASP A 116 1.06 -28.11 -10.48
C ASP A 116 1.54 -26.92 -9.64
N TYR A 117 1.17 -25.69 -10.02
CA TYR A 117 1.70 -24.45 -9.44
C TYR A 117 0.64 -23.52 -8.87
N TRP A 118 -0.64 -23.81 -9.10
CA TRP A 118 -1.75 -22.94 -8.75
C TRP A 118 -2.86 -23.71 -8.03
N ASP A 119 -3.35 -23.14 -6.92
CA ASP A 119 -4.52 -23.66 -6.21
C ASP A 119 -5.38 -22.50 -5.68
N ARG A 120 -6.71 -22.63 -5.80
CA ARG A 120 -7.72 -21.71 -5.24
C ARG A 120 -7.45 -20.20 -5.43
N GLY A 121 -6.95 -19.77 -6.58
CA GLY A 121 -6.74 -18.35 -6.86
C GLY A 121 -5.41 -17.79 -6.38
N ALA A 122 -4.41 -18.64 -6.13
CA ALA A 122 -3.07 -18.19 -5.81
C ALA A 122 -2.02 -19.20 -6.30
N GLN A 123 -0.78 -18.72 -6.42
CA GLN A 123 0.37 -19.59 -6.54
C GLN A 123 0.46 -20.52 -5.32
N ALA A 124 0.64 -21.82 -5.57
CA ALA A 124 0.74 -22.88 -4.58
C ALA A 124 2.10 -23.58 -4.59
N ALA A 125 2.87 -23.46 -5.68
CA ALA A 125 4.24 -23.95 -5.77
C ALA A 125 5.14 -23.02 -6.61
N PRO A 126 6.47 -23.08 -6.46
CA PRO A 126 7.40 -22.28 -7.25
C PRO A 126 7.22 -22.51 -8.74
N TYR A 127 7.19 -21.45 -9.54
CA TYR A 127 7.00 -21.55 -10.98
C TYR A 127 8.23 -22.14 -11.70
N PRO A 128 8.05 -22.70 -12.92
CA PRO A 128 9.15 -23.00 -13.83
C PRO A 128 10.02 -21.76 -14.07
N PRO A 129 11.35 -21.89 -14.29
CA PRO A 129 12.27 -20.74 -14.32
C PRO A 129 11.89 -19.59 -15.26
N LYS A 130 11.32 -19.89 -16.43
CA LYS A 130 10.90 -18.86 -17.40
C LYS A 130 9.60 -18.14 -16.99
N ILE A 131 8.66 -18.85 -16.36
CA ILE A 131 7.44 -18.27 -15.79
C ILE A 131 7.79 -17.43 -14.58
N GLU A 132 8.69 -17.92 -13.73
CA GLU A 132 9.24 -17.19 -12.59
C GLU A 132 9.90 -15.88 -13.03
N ALA A 133 10.62 -15.86 -14.17
CA ALA A 133 11.20 -14.63 -14.71
C ALA A 133 10.13 -13.58 -15.06
N LEU A 134 9.01 -13.99 -15.64
CA LEU A 134 7.88 -13.10 -15.92
C LEU A 134 7.15 -12.68 -14.63
N ALA A 135 6.94 -13.61 -13.69
CA ALA A 135 6.32 -13.32 -12.40
C ALA A 135 7.09 -12.26 -11.62
N ARG A 136 8.44 -12.35 -11.61
CA ARG A 136 9.29 -11.31 -11.00
C ARG A 136 9.10 -9.93 -11.63
N LEU A 137 8.89 -9.85 -12.94
CA LEU A 137 8.59 -8.58 -13.61
C LEU A 137 7.21 -8.06 -13.20
N LEU A 138 6.21 -8.94 -13.07
CA LEU A 138 4.88 -8.58 -12.58
C LEU A 138 4.98 -8.00 -11.18
N HIS A 139 5.61 -8.74 -10.26
CA HIS A 139 5.79 -8.38 -8.85
C HIS A 139 6.70 -7.17 -8.63
N ALA A 140 7.55 -6.81 -9.60
CA ALA A 140 8.35 -5.58 -9.54
C ALA A 140 7.49 -4.30 -9.51
N SER A 141 6.20 -4.42 -9.85
CA SER A 141 5.23 -3.33 -9.72
C SER A 141 4.54 -3.29 -8.35
N GLU A 142 4.80 -4.21 -7.42
CA GLU A 142 4.17 -4.27 -6.10
C GLU A 142 4.91 -3.48 -5.04
N TYR A 143 4.13 -2.82 -4.17
CA TYR A 143 4.64 -2.15 -2.98
C TYR A 143 3.79 -2.50 -1.77
N GLN A 144 4.44 -2.75 -0.64
CA GLN A 144 3.74 -3.02 0.61
C GLN A 144 2.86 -1.82 0.99
N MET A 145 1.59 -2.11 1.32
CA MET A 145 0.58 -1.12 1.68
C MET A 145 0.34 -0.02 0.62
N GLU A 146 0.55 -0.30 -0.67
CA GLU A 146 0.21 0.63 -1.77
C GLU A 146 -1.27 1.05 -1.81
N HIS A 147 -2.16 0.25 -1.20
CA HIS A 147 -3.58 0.52 -1.08
C HIS A 147 -3.94 1.40 0.13
N ALA A 148 -2.96 1.87 0.91
CA ALA A 148 -3.19 2.76 2.04
C ALA A 148 -4.00 4.03 1.70
N PRO A 149 -3.83 4.70 0.54
CA PRO A 149 -4.63 5.87 0.20
C PRO A 149 -6.00 5.52 -0.39
N PHE A 150 -6.32 4.23 -0.59
CA PHE A 150 -7.60 3.83 -1.18
C PHE A 150 -8.74 4.09 -0.23
N ASP A 151 -9.87 4.47 -0.81
CA ASP A 151 -11.13 4.55 -0.09
C ASP A 151 -11.41 3.19 0.62
N PRO A 152 -11.71 3.20 1.93
CA PRO A 152 -12.15 2.01 2.66
C PRO A 152 -13.36 1.34 1.99
N GLY A 153 -14.15 2.11 1.22
CA GLY A 153 -15.35 1.67 0.54
C GLY A 153 -16.53 1.54 1.48
N ASN A 154 -17.75 1.39 0.94
CA ASN A 154 -19.00 1.37 1.70
C ASN A 154 -19.42 -0.04 2.20
N ARG A 155 -18.48 -0.99 2.33
CA ARG A 155 -18.81 -2.39 2.71
C ARG A 155 -18.05 -2.77 3.97
N PHE A 156 -18.80 -3.32 4.94
CA PHE A 156 -18.32 -3.79 6.24
C PHE A 156 -17.63 -2.71 7.10
N GLY A 157 -18.40 -1.70 7.51
CA GLY A 157 -18.04 -0.82 8.62
C GLY A 157 -17.00 0.25 8.32
N ASP A 158 -16.70 0.54 7.05
CA ASP A 158 -15.78 1.58 6.58
C ASP A 158 -14.48 1.59 7.41
N LEU A 159 -13.67 0.54 7.33
CA LEU A 159 -12.49 0.37 8.19
C LEU A 159 -11.25 1.08 7.65
N ALA A 160 -10.49 1.71 8.54
CA ALA A 160 -9.21 2.33 8.21
C ALA A 160 -8.25 1.28 7.61
N LYS A 161 -7.54 1.64 6.53
CA LYS A 161 -6.66 0.71 5.81
C LYS A 161 -5.46 0.31 6.66
N LEU A 162 -4.82 1.30 7.28
CA LEU A 162 -3.68 1.08 8.16
C LEU A 162 -4.15 0.90 9.60
N ARG A 163 -4.21 -0.37 10.04
CA ARG A 163 -4.65 -0.75 11.39
C ARG A 163 -3.52 -0.79 12.41
N SER A 164 -2.27 -0.89 11.95
CA SER A 164 -1.09 -0.95 12.80
C SER A 164 0.14 -0.49 12.02
N ALA A 165 1.07 0.17 12.71
CA ALA A 165 2.38 0.54 12.16
C ALA A 165 3.18 -0.68 11.67
N ARG A 166 2.92 -1.86 12.24
CA ARG A 166 3.56 -3.13 11.85
C ARG A 166 3.40 -3.45 10.37
N LEU A 167 2.26 -3.08 9.76
CA LEU A 167 2.01 -3.34 8.34
C LEU A 167 2.98 -2.60 7.40
N LEU A 168 3.62 -1.54 7.89
CA LEU A 168 4.55 -0.70 7.14
C LEU A 168 6.00 -0.85 7.60
N LEU A 169 6.23 -1.13 8.88
CA LEU A 169 7.57 -1.12 9.49
C LEU A 169 8.15 -2.50 9.76
N SER A 170 7.34 -3.57 9.82
CA SER A 170 7.88 -4.91 10.03
C SER A 170 8.42 -5.46 8.71
N PRO A 171 9.70 -5.89 8.65
CA PRO A 171 10.24 -6.57 7.47
C PRO A 171 9.40 -7.78 7.05
N ASN A 172 8.89 -8.55 8.02
CA ASN A 172 8.03 -9.71 7.76
C ASN A 172 6.72 -9.34 7.03
N ALA A 173 6.28 -8.08 7.06
CA ALA A 173 5.12 -7.63 6.29
C ALA A 173 5.38 -7.55 4.77
N TYR A 174 6.66 -7.54 4.37
CA TYR A 174 7.13 -7.49 2.98
C TYR A 174 7.43 -8.88 2.41
N GLU A 175 7.49 -9.90 3.27
CA GLU A 175 7.65 -11.29 2.85
C GLU A 175 6.34 -11.80 2.24
N ARG A 176 6.44 -12.38 1.05
CA ARG A 176 5.37 -13.15 0.39
C ARG A 176 5.83 -14.60 0.31
N ASN A 177 4.90 -15.50 0.00
CA ASN A 177 5.19 -16.93 -0.03
C ASN A 177 6.29 -17.30 -1.06
N PHE A 178 6.34 -16.58 -2.19
CA PHE A 178 7.25 -16.90 -3.31
C PHE A 178 8.20 -15.76 -3.69
N HIS A 179 8.03 -14.56 -3.11
CA HIS A 179 8.87 -13.40 -3.37
C HIS A 179 8.97 -12.51 -2.13
N THR A 180 9.88 -11.53 -2.17
CA THR A 180 10.02 -10.54 -1.11
C THR A 180 9.95 -9.16 -1.72
N LEU A 181 9.09 -8.31 -1.17
CA LEU A 181 8.97 -6.93 -1.59
C LEU A 181 10.15 -6.11 -1.06
N PRO A 182 10.63 -5.10 -1.82
CA PRO A 182 11.73 -4.26 -1.37
C PRO A 182 11.33 -3.46 -0.13
N TYR A 183 12.05 -3.67 0.98
CA TYR A 183 11.89 -2.87 2.19
C TYR A 183 12.43 -1.44 1.96
N PRO A 184 11.69 -0.39 2.37
CA PRO A 184 12.10 0.98 2.14
C PRO A 184 13.38 1.34 2.90
N VAL A 185 14.31 2.02 2.21
CA VAL A 185 15.46 2.66 2.85
C VAL A 185 15.03 4.05 3.31
N PHE A 186 15.11 4.29 4.62
CA PHE A 186 14.77 5.57 5.20
C PHE A 186 15.94 6.56 5.07
N PRO A 187 15.68 7.85 4.77
CA PRO A 187 16.72 8.87 4.88
C PRO A 187 17.22 8.97 6.34
N GLU A 188 18.48 9.37 6.50
CA GLU A 188 19.09 9.60 7.83
C GLU A 188 18.26 10.62 8.63
N ASP A 189 17.84 11.71 7.95
CA ASP A 189 16.98 12.74 8.53
C ASP A 189 15.54 12.63 8.00
N LEU A 190 14.66 12.06 8.83
CA LEU A 190 13.23 12.04 8.57
C LEU A 190 12.57 13.36 8.98
N PRO A 191 11.61 13.87 8.17
CA PRO A 191 10.94 15.11 8.49
C PRO A 191 10.13 14.95 9.79
N GLU A 192 10.03 16.01 10.57
CA GLU A 192 9.20 16.00 11.77
C GLU A 192 7.74 15.78 11.39
N VAL A 193 6.99 15.07 12.24
CA VAL A 193 5.54 15.00 12.08
C VAL A 193 4.96 16.35 12.50
N PRO A 194 4.20 17.04 11.63
CA PRO A 194 3.63 18.33 11.98
C PRO A 194 2.81 18.24 13.27
N GLN A 195 2.90 19.27 14.12
CA GLN A 195 2.05 19.35 15.29
C GLN A 195 0.59 19.43 14.83
N ALA A 196 -0.23 18.51 15.31
CA ALA A 196 -1.59 18.32 14.83
C ALA A 196 -2.50 19.48 15.25
N VAL A 197 -2.61 20.51 14.41
CA VAL A 197 -3.48 21.69 14.61
C VAL A 197 -4.68 21.72 13.65
N GLY A 198 -4.81 20.72 12.78
CA GLY A 198 -5.88 20.64 11.79
C GLY A 198 -7.25 20.26 12.37
N PRO A 199 -8.30 20.28 11.54
CA PRO A 199 -9.66 19.95 11.96
C PRO A 199 -9.75 18.53 12.53
N VAL A 200 -10.70 18.33 13.44
CA VAL A 200 -11.06 17.02 13.99
C VAL A 200 -12.41 16.59 13.43
N ILE A 201 -12.45 15.41 12.82
CA ILE A 201 -13.66 14.77 12.30
C ILE A 201 -13.96 13.48 13.05
N LYS A 202 -15.24 13.09 13.08
CA LYS A 202 -15.71 11.83 13.65
C LYS A 202 -15.95 10.82 12.53
N THR A 203 -15.80 9.54 12.83
CA THR A 203 -16.27 8.45 11.96
C THR A 203 -17.64 8.77 11.36
N GLY A 204 -17.79 8.54 10.05
CA GLY A 204 -19.02 8.79 9.30
C GLY A 204 -19.18 10.22 8.76
N GLN A 205 -18.45 11.21 9.31
CA GLN A 205 -18.41 12.57 8.76
C GLN A 205 -17.59 12.59 7.46
N LYS A 206 -17.94 13.52 6.56
CA LYS A 206 -17.17 13.72 5.33
C LYS A 206 -15.79 14.29 5.65
N VAL A 207 -14.77 13.72 5.03
CA VAL A 207 -13.39 14.22 5.12
C VAL A 207 -13.28 15.53 4.34
N PRO A 208 -12.81 16.64 4.95
CA PRO A 208 -12.82 17.97 4.31
C PRO A 208 -11.69 18.17 3.30
N CYS A 209 -10.56 17.47 3.45
CA CYS A 209 -9.40 17.60 2.59
C CYS A 209 -8.61 16.28 2.50
N ASP A 210 -7.90 16.12 1.40
CA ASP A 210 -6.99 15.01 1.18
C ASP A 210 -5.79 15.12 2.13
N GLY A 211 -5.31 13.99 2.66
CA GLY A 211 -4.12 14.04 3.51
C GLY A 211 -4.01 12.92 4.52
N ILE A 212 -3.06 13.09 5.44
CA ILE A 212 -2.76 12.14 6.50
C ILE A 212 -3.46 12.58 7.79
N TRP A 213 -4.14 11.63 8.43
CA TRP A 213 -4.95 11.84 9.63
C TRP A 213 -4.52 10.90 10.74
N GLU A 214 -4.43 11.41 11.97
CA GLU A 214 -4.18 10.61 13.17
C GLU A 214 -5.45 10.37 13.99
N PRO A 215 -5.61 9.20 14.60
CA PRO A 215 -6.69 8.97 15.57
C PRO A 215 -6.37 9.66 16.90
N VAL A 216 -7.28 10.49 17.42
CA VAL A 216 -7.05 11.28 18.65
C VAL A 216 -8.00 10.94 19.80
N ALA A 217 -9.12 10.30 19.51
CA ALA A 217 -10.02 9.79 20.53
C ALA A 217 -10.84 8.61 19.98
N VAL A 218 -11.17 7.69 20.85
CA VAL A 218 -11.94 6.49 20.55
C VAL A 218 -13.24 6.51 21.36
N GLU A 219 -14.37 6.34 20.69
CA GLU A 219 -15.72 6.29 21.28
C GLU A 219 -16.22 4.83 21.24
N TRP A 220 -16.19 4.14 22.38
CA TRP A 220 -16.69 2.76 22.51
C TRP A 220 -18.23 2.71 22.55
N PRO A 221 -18.87 1.66 21.99
CA PRO A 221 -20.32 1.49 22.08
C PRO A 221 -20.76 1.30 23.55
N LYS A 222 -21.59 2.21 24.07
CA LYS A 222 -22.03 2.20 25.49
C LYS A 222 -22.94 1.03 25.88
N TRP A 223 -23.46 0.25 24.91
CA TRP A 223 -24.58 -0.67 25.12
C TRP A 223 -24.26 -2.00 25.83
N LEU A 224 -22.98 -2.31 26.10
CA LEU A 224 -22.62 -3.59 26.75
C LEU A 224 -22.30 -3.48 28.24
N GLY A 225 -22.37 -2.31 28.88
CA GLY A 225 -22.02 -2.17 30.30
C GLY A 225 -20.56 -2.52 30.64
N ILE A 226 -19.74 -2.84 29.63
CA ILE A 226 -18.31 -3.08 29.74
C ILE A 226 -17.64 -1.72 29.90
N VAL A 227 -17.45 -1.31 31.16
CA VAL A 227 -16.41 -0.33 31.50
C VAL A 227 -15.09 -1.08 31.47
N PRO A 228 -14.09 -0.70 30.64
CA PRO A 228 -12.80 -1.37 30.64
C PRO A 228 -12.18 -1.27 32.04
N ILE A 229 -12.11 -2.39 32.75
CA ILE A 229 -11.34 -2.50 33.99
C ILE A 229 -9.88 -2.51 33.57
N GLY A 230 -9.19 -1.42 33.90
CA GLY A 230 -7.84 -1.14 33.45
C GLY A 230 -7.85 0.09 32.57
N LYS A 231 -7.52 1.24 33.16
CA LYS A 231 -7.02 2.39 32.42
C LYS A 231 -5.74 1.99 31.66
N ARG A 232 -5.87 1.31 30.51
CA ARG A 232 -4.95 1.56 29.40
C ARG A 232 -5.33 2.94 28.89
N SER A 233 -4.75 3.95 29.53
CA SER A 233 -4.91 5.34 29.16
C SER A 233 -4.76 5.49 27.65
N LEU A 234 -5.79 5.97 26.97
CA LEU A 234 -5.71 7.11 26.04
C LEU A 234 -4.34 7.31 25.33
N ARG A 235 -3.80 6.29 24.67
CA ARG A 235 -2.56 6.35 23.88
C ARG A 235 -2.86 5.76 22.53
N ASN A 236 -3.09 6.62 21.52
CA ASN A 236 -2.79 6.37 20.11
C ASN A 236 -2.93 4.91 19.58
N ASP A 237 -4.02 4.20 19.90
CA ASP A 237 -4.18 2.77 19.58
C ASP A 237 -4.44 2.50 18.07
N GLY A 238 -4.46 3.55 17.23
CA GLY A 238 -4.62 3.44 15.79
C GLY A 238 -3.48 4.11 15.03
N CYS A 239 -3.19 3.62 13.83
CA CYS A 239 -2.14 4.17 12.99
C CYS A 239 -2.63 5.37 12.16
N PHE A 240 -1.70 6.20 11.70
CA PHE A 240 -2.01 7.26 10.74
C PHE A 240 -2.65 6.67 9.49
N ASN A 241 -3.59 7.37 8.88
CA ASN A 241 -4.20 6.92 7.64
C ASN A 241 -4.25 8.07 6.63
N TYR A 242 -4.15 7.73 5.35
CA TYR A 242 -4.40 8.69 4.29
C TYR A 242 -5.89 8.67 3.94
N PHE A 243 -6.54 9.83 3.95
CA PHE A 243 -7.94 9.96 3.55
C PHE A 243 -8.07 10.84 2.31
N ILE A 244 -9.04 10.47 1.48
CA ILE A 244 -9.44 11.24 0.30
C ILE A 244 -10.59 12.17 0.70
N ARG A 245 -10.55 13.42 0.25
CA ARG A 245 -11.62 14.39 0.45
C ARG A 245 -12.97 13.82 -0.02
N GLY A 246 -14.00 14.04 0.78
CA GLY A 246 -15.39 13.67 0.47
C GLY A 246 -15.80 12.27 0.90
N ILE A 247 -14.87 11.35 1.18
CA ILE A 247 -15.20 10.03 1.75
C ILE A 247 -15.71 10.19 3.18
N ARG A 248 -16.32 9.14 3.73
CA ARG A 248 -16.68 9.10 5.15
C ARG A 248 -15.48 8.65 5.98
N ALA A 249 -15.19 9.38 7.06
CA ALA A 249 -14.11 9.02 7.97
C ALA A 249 -14.33 7.60 8.53
N PRO A 250 -13.32 6.71 8.48
CA PRO A 250 -13.51 5.31 8.81
C PRO A 250 -13.59 5.02 10.31
N ASN A 251 -14.01 3.80 10.64
CA ASN A 251 -13.82 3.18 11.95
C ASN A 251 -12.41 2.59 12.07
N LEU A 252 -11.94 2.41 13.30
CA LEU A 252 -10.84 1.49 13.61
C LEU A 252 -11.41 0.09 13.88
N ARG A 253 -10.59 -0.94 13.72
CA ARG A 253 -10.92 -2.31 14.14
C ARG A 253 -10.08 -2.66 15.35
N ASP A 254 -10.73 -3.10 16.43
CA ASP A 254 -10.04 -3.60 17.59
C ASP A 254 -9.23 -4.86 17.24
N GLY A 255 -7.95 -4.88 17.61
CA GLY A 255 -7.06 -5.99 17.30
C GLY A 255 -7.39 -7.28 18.04
N VAL A 256 -8.08 -7.19 19.19
CA VAL A 256 -8.36 -8.33 20.09
C VAL A 256 -9.78 -8.85 19.90
N THR A 257 -10.77 -7.97 20.03
CA THR A 257 -12.19 -8.29 19.97
C THR A 257 -12.75 -8.27 18.55
N GLY A 258 -12.02 -7.66 17.60
CA GLY A 258 -12.48 -7.47 16.23
C GLY A 258 -13.61 -6.45 16.07
N LEU A 259 -14.02 -5.78 17.15
CA LEU A 259 -15.09 -4.78 17.17
C LEU A 259 -14.76 -3.54 16.35
N PHE A 260 -15.79 -2.89 15.83
CA PHE A 260 -15.67 -1.60 15.16
C PHE A 260 -15.70 -0.47 16.18
N ILE A 261 -14.66 0.35 16.13
CA ILE A 261 -14.43 1.43 17.07
C ILE A 261 -14.65 2.75 16.36
N ARG A 262 -15.66 3.50 16.81
CA ARG A 262 -15.86 4.88 16.35
C ARG A 262 -14.69 5.74 16.81
N THR A 263 -14.15 6.54 15.91
CA THR A 263 -12.88 7.22 16.09
C THR A 263 -13.02 8.69 15.72
N ARG A 264 -12.30 9.55 16.45
CA ARG A 264 -12.03 10.93 16.06
C ARG A 264 -10.69 10.99 15.38
N TRP A 265 -10.67 11.58 14.20
CA TRP A 265 -9.50 11.75 13.36
C TRP A 265 -9.12 13.21 13.33
N ARG A 266 -7.84 13.51 13.50
CA ARG A 266 -7.28 14.85 13.39
C ARG A 266 -6.36 14.92 12.18
N LEU A 267 -6.50 15.97 11.38
CA LEU A 267 -5.61 16.19 10.26
C LEU A 267 -4.19 16.48 10.77
N LEU A 268 -3.22 15.68 10.31
CA LEU A 268 -1.80 15.90 10.52
C LEU A 268 -1.19 16.71 9.38
N TRP A 269 -1.56 16.38 8.15
CA TRP A 269 -0.96 16.95 6.97
C TRP A 269 -1.96 16.95 5.83
N GLU A 270 -2.22 18.14 5.28
CA GLU A 270 -3.03 18.31 4.10
C GLU A 270 -2.17 18.05 2.85
N ASP A 271 -2.59 17.10 2.01
CA ASP A 271 -1.88 16.82 0.77
C ASP A 271 -2.28 17.83 -0.31
N ARG A 272 -1.48 18.88 -0.44
CA ARG A 272 -1.61 19.89 -1.51
C ARG A 272 -0.64 19.66 -2.67
N ARG A 273 0.06 18.53 -2.72
CA ARG A 273 1.00 18.28 -3.83
C ARG A 273 0.27 18.26 -5.16
N TYR A 274 0.90 18.83 -6.17
CA TYR A 274 0.47 18.88 -7.57
C TYR A 274 -0.75 19.77 -7.86
N THR A 275 -1.34 20.44 -6.86
CA THR A 275 -2.51 21.31 -7.09
C THR A 275 -2.17 22.60 -7.84
N ASP A 276 -0.89 23.00 -7.80
CA ASP A 276 -0.32 24.13 -8.53
C ASP A 276 0.33 23.72 -9.86
N GLY A 277 0.22 22.44 -10.24
CA GLY A 277 0.85 21.86 -11.43
C GLY A 277 2.34 21.57 -11.26
N VAL A 278 2.92 21.76 -10.07
CA VAL A 278 4.34 21.48 -9.80
C VAL A 278 4.48 20.14 -9.10
N VAL A 279 5.37 19.29 -9.61
CA VAL A 279 5.78 18.05 -8.95
C VAL A 279 6.97 18.37 -8.03
N PRO A 280 6.83 18.30 -6.70
CA PRO A 280 7.96 18.49 -5.78
C PRO A 280 9.00 17.39 -5.96
N ASP A 281 10.21 17.61 -5.43
CA ASP A 281 11.23 16.56 -5.39
C ASP A 281 10.80 15.42 -4.46
N GLU A 282 10.62 14.24 -5.05
CA GLU A 282 10.20 13.00 -4.40
C GLU A 282 11.32 11.94 -4.40
N SER A 283 12.52 12.29 -4.86
CA SER A 283 13.68 11.39 -4.93
C SER A 283 14.00 10.74 -3.58
N ARG A 284 13.78 11.48 -2.48
CA ARG A 284 13.98 10.99 -1.12
C ARG A 284 13.18 9.74 -0.78
N TYR A 285 12.10 9.43 -1.50
CA TYR A 285 11.28 8.23 -1.28
C TYR A 285 11.88 6.95 -1.87
N PHE A 286 12.95 7.05 -2.65
CA PHE A 286 13.52 5.94 -3.43
C PHE A 286 15.04 5.87 -3.30
N LEU A 287 15.53 5.93 -2.06
CA LEU A 287 16.93 5.71 -1.75
C LEU A 287 17.31 4.24 -1.96
N GLU A 288 18.55 4.02 -2.39
CA GLU A 288 19.14 2.68 -2.50
C GLU A 288 19.89 2.31 -1.21
N PRO A 289 19.96 1.01 -0.85
CA PRO A 289 20.80 0.57 0.24
C PRO A 289 22.26 0.95 -0.02
N ARG A 290 22.98 1.46 1.00
CA ARG A 290 24.43 1.64 0.88
C ARG A 290 25.06 0.28 0.58
N GLN A 291 25.73 0.17 -0.57
CA GLN A 291 26.58 -0.99 -0.85
C GLN A 291 27.73 -0.98 0.17
N VAL A 292 27.78 -1.97 1.04
CA VAL A 292 28.95 -2.19 1.89
C VAL A 292 30.05 -2.72 0.97
N PRO A 293 31.23 -2.08 0.88
CA PRO A 293 32.33 -2.61 0.10
C PRO A 293 32.64 -4.02 0.61
N GLN A 294 32.60 -5.01 -0.28
CA GLN A 294 33.08 -6.34 0.05
C GLN A 294 34.57 -6.21 0.36
N THR A 295 34.94 -6.27 1.64
CA THR A 295 36.32 -6.50 2.05
C THR A 295 36.70 -7.88 1.51
N SER A 296 37.38 -7.90 0.37
CA SER A 296 38.06 -9.10 -0.13
C SER A 296 39.00 -9.58 0.98
N PRO A 297 38.97 -10.88 1.35
CA PRO A 297 40.02 -11.41 2.21
C PRO A 297 41.35 -11.23 1.47
N SER A 298 42.29 -10.56 2.13
CA SER A 298 43.67 -10.41 1.63
C SER A 298 44.33 -11.79 1.51
N PRO A 299 45.24 -11.96 0.52
CA PRO A 299 45.75 -13.26 0.09
C PRO A 299 46.53 -14.04 1.15
#